data_AF-R7JAF0-F1
#
_entry.id   AF-R7JAF0-F1
#
_cell.length_a   1.000
_cell.length_b   1.000
_cell.length_c   1.000
_cell.angle_alpha   90.00
_cell.angle_beta   90.00
_cell.angle_gamma   90.00
#
_symmetry.space_group_name_H-M   'P 1'
#
loop_
_entity.id
_entity.type
_entity.pdbx_description
1 polymer ?
#
loop_
_entity_poly.entity_id
_entity_poly.type
_entity_poly.pdbx_seq_one_letter_code
_entity_poly.pdbx_strand_id
1 'polypeptide(L)'
;MKFEQPIQSLQVFNDDTPAGNDELTGESVKGVLTFKDAPKEVKCKIAISSVSCANAQANMNAELAGWDFDQVCQQAKEKWNDQLACVDINTNNERAKKIFYTSMFHAFIAPTLYCDVNGEFRGHDDKVYKADSWTNYSTFSLWDTYRTLNPLFTIIKPQYVPDFVNSMLSIYDQQGKLPIWPLVGGETECMPGYSAIPIIADAYLKGIKGFDAERAFKAMTSSATYDKQKGVPFVMEKGYIPCDKVREATSIAMEYAVGDWGIAMMAKQMGKEADYQEFFKRGHYYEQYFDKSINFIRPKMDDGSWRTPYDPFRSVHGVGDFCEGNGWHYTFFVPQNPEGLIALMGGDDAFNAKLDSLFVANGDMGEGASADISGLIGMYAHGNEPSHHVAYLYPYAGQQWKTAEKVRYIQDEFYTDKPEGVIGNEDCGQMSAWHIMSALGFYQVNPSHGILVFGSPQFNEATIQLPEGKTFEIVAHNNSHDNIYIQSATLNGQPYTKSYITYEDVMKGGNLTFEMGSTPNKEFGAAPADRPKSL
;
A
#
# COMPACT_ATOMS: atom_id res chain seq x y z
N MET A 1 -32.02 -12.82 -4.63
CA MET A 1 -32.24 -12.03 -5.86
C MET A 1 -33.74 -11.74 -6.02
N LYS A 2 -34.10 -10.66 -6.72
CA LYS A 2 -35.50 -10.33 -7.06
C LYS A 2 -35.58 -9.92 -8.53
N PHE A 3 -36.69 -10.21 -9.19
CA PHE A 3 -36.98 -9.79 -10.56
C PHE A 3 -38.28 -8.97 -10.60
N GLU A 4 -38.30 -7.94 -11.45
CA GLU A 4 -39.51 -7.12 -11.64
C GLU A 4 -40.59 -7.91 -12.39
N GLN A 5 -40.17 -8.75 -13.33
CA GLN A 5 -41.05 -9.57 -14.17
C GLN A 5 -41.45 -10.87 -13.46
N PRO A 6 -42.70 -11.34 -13.64
CA PRO A 6 -43.16 -12.57 -13.03
C PRO A 6 -42.44 -13.80 -13.60
N ILE A 7 -41.86 -14.59 -12.71
CA ILE A 7 -41.22 -15.86 -13.06
C ILE A 7 -42.32 -16.89 -13.37
N GLN A 8 -42.21 -17.55 -14.53
CA GLN A 8 -43.06 -18.67 -14.94
C GLN A 8 -42.60 -19.98 -14.30
N SER A 9 -41.29 -20.23 -14.30
CA SER A 9 -40.68 -21.42 -13.70
C SER A 9 -39.21 -21.18 -13.33
N LEU A 10 -38.76 -21.89 -12.30
CA LEU A 10 -37.36 -22.07 -11.95
C LEU A 10 -37.05 -23.56 -12.11
N GLN A 11 -36.05 -23.89 -12.93
CA GLN A 11 -35.48 -25.22 -13.01
C GLN A 11 -34.08 -25.18 -12.41
N VAL A 12 -33.75 -26.11 -11.54
CA VAL A 12 -32.39 -26.23 -10.98
C VAL A 12 -31.73 -27.52 -11.46
N PHE A 13 -30.42 -27.45 -11.66
CA PHE A 13 -29.61 -28.53 -12.21
C PHE A 13 -28.40 -28.78 -11.32
N ASN A 14 -28.06 -30.06 -11.11
CA ASN A 14 -26.75 -30.46 -10.63
C ASN A 14 -25.88 -30.79 -11.84
N ASP A 15 -24.91 -29.92 -12.11
CA ASP A 15 -24.24 -29.85 -13.40
C ASP A 15 -25.24 -29.73 -14.56
N ASP A 16 -25.38 -30.75 -15.41
CA ASP A 16 -26.34 -30.77 -16.53
C ASP A 16 -27.59 -31.65 -16.24
N THR A 17 -27.70 -32.20 -15.02
CA THR A 17 -28.82 -33.07 -14.63
C THR A 17 -29.93 -32.26 -13.95
N PRO A 18 -31.17 -32.22 -14.48
CA PRO A 18 -32.28 -31.54 -13.82
C PRO A 18 -32.61 -32.20 -12.48
N ALA A 19 -32.80 -31.39 -11.43
CA ALA A 19 -33.15 -31.89 -10.10
C ALA A 19 -34.63 -32.33 -9.98
N GLY A 20 -35.50 -31.84 -10.88
CA GLY A 20 -36.93 -32.15 -10.87
C GLY A 20 -37.77 -31.35 -9.86
N ASN A 21 -37.16 -30.40 -9.16
CA ASN A 21 -37.76 -29.43 -8.25
C ASN A 21 -37.18 -28.03 -8.50
N ASP A 22 -37.51 -27.05 -7.65
CA ASP A 22 -37.00 -25.67 -7.69
C ASP A 22 -36.00 -25.35 -6.56
N GLU A 23 -35.50 -26.38 -5.86
CA GLU A 23 -34.53 -26.28 -4.77
C GLU A 23 -33.47 -27.38 -4.88
N LEU A 24 -32.20 -26.99 -4.85
CA LEU A 24 -31.08 -27.92 -4.93
C LEU A 24 -29.92 -27.49 -4.03
N THR A 25 -29.37 -28.46 -3.29
CA THR A 25 -28.07 -28.33 -2.60
C THR A 25 -27.08 -29.24 -3.31
N GLY A 26 -25.93 -28.69 -3.71
CA GLY A 26 -24.88 -29.44 -4.39
C GLY A 26 -23.67 -28.56 -4.69
N GLU A 27 -22.60 -29.18 -5.21
CA GLU A 27 -21.34 -28.48 -5.52
C GLU A 27 -21.40 -27.70 -6.84
N SER A 28 -22.27 -28.11 -7.79
CA SER A 28 -22.36 -27.54 -9.14
C SER A 28 -23.80 -27.14 -9.49
N VAL A 29 -24.39 -26.25 -8.70
CA VAL A 29 -25.79 -25.82 -8.87
C VAL A 29 -25.92 -24.77 -9.98
N LYS A 30 -26.81 -25.04 -10.96
CA LYS A 30 -27.25 -24.06 -11.97
C LYS A 30 -28.74 -23.80 -11.83
N GLY A 31 -29.18 -22.57 -12.03
CA GLY A 31 -30.59 -22.18 -12.04
C GLY A 31 -30.99 -21.58 -13.38
N VAL A 32 -32.10 -22.06 -13.97
CA VAL A 32 -32.70 -21.54 -15.20
C VAL A 32 -34.06 -20.95 -14.87
N LEU A 33 -34.16 -19.62 -14.99
CA LEU A 33 -35.39 -18.87 -14.78
C LEU A 33 -36.07 -18.62 -16.13
N THR A 34 -37.33 -19.02 -16.24
CA THR A 34 -38.20 -18.67 -17.37
C THR A 34 -39.21 -17.62 -16.93
N PHE A 35 -39.34 -16.52 -17.67
CA PHE A 35 -40.29 -15.44 -17.36
C PHE A 35 -41.59 -15.60 -18.17
N LYS A 36 -42.72 -15.22 -17.57
CA LYS A 36 -44.00 -15.22 -18.27
C LYS A 36 -43.98 -14.20 -19.41
N ASP A 37 -44.70 -14.49 -20.49
CA ASP A 37 -44.95 -13.56 -21.60
C ASP A 37 -43.71 -13.09 -22.38
N ALA A 38 -42.55 -13.72 -22.15
CA ALA A 38 -41.29 -13.45 -22.86
C ALA A 38 -40.95 -11.93 -22.92
N PRO A 39 -40.74 -11.29 -21.76
CA PRO A 39 -40.54 -9.85 -21.70
C PRO A 39 -39.25 -9.46 -22.44
N LYS A 40 -39.26 -8.32 -23.10
CA LYS A 40 -38.08 -7.78 -23.81
C LYS A 40 -37.01 -7.25 -22.87
N GLU A 41 -37.40 -6.84 -21.67
CA GLU A 41 -36.52 -6.29 -20.64
C GLU A 41 -36.84 -6.97 -19.30
N VAL A 42 -35.80 -7.34 -18.55
CA VAL A 42 -35.91 -7.92 -17.22
C VAL A 42 -34.96 -7.19 -16.29
N LYS A 43 -35.50 -6.51 -15.28
CA LYS A 43 -34.70 -5.92 -14.21
C LYS A 43 -34.46 -6.94 -13.11
N CYS A 44 -33.22 -7.02 -12.64
CA CYS A 44 -32.77 -7.92 -11.58
C CYS A 44 -32.12 -7.12 -10.45
N LYS A 45 -32.44 -7.49 -9.20
CA LYS A 45 -31.75 -7.02 -7.99
C LYS A 45 -31.04 -8.19 -7.34
N ILE A 46 -29.76 -8.00 -7.04
CA ILE A 46 -28.92 -8.97 -6.33
C ILE A 46 -28.24 -8.24 -5.19
N ALA A 47 -28.30 -8.85 -4.01
CA ALA A 47 -27.53 -8.47 -2.85
C ALA A 47 -26.91 -9.74 -2.29
N ILE A 48 -25.74 -9.60 -1.68
CA ILE A 48 -24.94 -10.69 -1.12
C ILE A 48 -24.77 -10.47 0.39
N SER A 49 -24.41 -11.54 1.10
CA SER A 49 -24.05 -11.54 2.53
C SER A 49 -23.14 -12.73 2.78
N SER A 50 -22.12 -12.56 3.62
CA SER A 50 -21.28 -13.66 4.12
C SER A 50 -21.92 -14.40 5.32
N VAL A 51 -23.04 -13.90 5.83
CA VAL A 51 -23.70 -14.41 7.04
C VAL A 51 -24.90 -15.28 6.67
N SER A 52 -25.88 -14.73 5.94
CA SER A 52 -27.13 -15.45 5.64
C SER A 52 -27.93 -14.87 4.48
N CYS A 53 -28.84 -15.67 3.91
CA CYS A 53 -29.82 -15.18 2.92
C CYS A 53 -30.75 -14.10 3.49
N ALA A 54 -31.04 -14.14 4.79
CA ALA A 54 -31.87 -13.13 5.46
C ALA A 54 -31.16 -11.77 5.50
N ASN A 55 -29.87 -11.76 5.80
CA ASN A 55 -29.06 -10.54 5.78
C ASN A 55 -28.90 -10.00 4.34
N ALA A 56 -28.66 -10.87 3.35
CA ALA A 56 -28.65 -10.44 1.95
C ALA A 56 -29.99 -9.79 1.52
N GLN A 57 -31.12 -10.31 2.01
CA GLN A 57 -32.42 -9.69 1.78
C GLN A 57 -32.59 -8.36 2.51
N ALA A 58 -32.04 -8.22 3.73
CA ALA A 58 -32.02 -6.97 4.49
C ALA A 58 -31.17 -5.90 3.78
N ASN A 59 -29.97 -6.25 3.30
CA ASN A 59 -29.09 -5.38 2.51
C ASN A 59 -29.86 -4.82 1.29
N MET A 60 -30.50 -5.71 0.50
CA MET A 60 -31.30 -5.30 -0.66
C MET A 60 -32.43 -4.34 -0.29
N ASN A 61 -33.14 -4.58 0.82
CA ASN A 61 -34.26 -3.74 1.23
C ASN A 61 -33.80 -2.36 1.70
N ALA A 62 -32.65 -2.28 2.37
CA ALA A 62 -32.09 -1.03 2.88
C ALA A 62 -31.51 -0.16 1.75
N GLU A 63 -30.82 -0.77 0.78
CA GLU A 63 -30.03 -0.03 -0.21
C GLU A 63 -30.73 0.12 -1.56
N LEU A 64 -31.69 -0.76 -1.90
CA LEU A 64 -32.26 -0.84 -3.24
C LEU A 64 -33.77 -1.18 -3.23
N ALA A 65 -34.57 -0.30 -2.62
CA ALA A 65 -36.02 -0.48 -2.48
C ALA A 65 -36.78 -0.47 -3.82
N GLY A 66 -36.38 0.38 -4.78
CA GLY A 66 -37.07 0.60 -6.06
C GLY A 66 -36.61 -0.30 -7.23
N TRP A 67 -37.02 0.06 -8.45
CA TRP A 67 -36.70 -0.62 -9.73
C TRP A 67 -36.20 0.34 -10.83
N ASP A 68 -35.90 1.58 -10.48
CA ASP A 68 -35.36 2.58 -11.41
C ASP A 68 -33.84 2.39 -11.55
N PHE A 69 -33.41 1.76 -12.64
CA PHE A 69 -31.99 1.48 -12.90
C PHE A 69 -31.20 2.77 -13.17
N ASP A 70 -31.80 3.74 -13.87
CA ASP A 70 -31.14 4.99 -14.23
C ASP A 70 -30.91 5.85 -12.97
N GLN A 71 -31.89 5.85 -12.05
CA GLN A 71 -31.72 6.49 -10.75
C GLN A 71 -30.55 5.87 -9.95
N VAL A 72 -30.42 4.54 -9.94
CA VAL A 72 -29.32 3.84 -9.25
C VAL A 72 -27.97 4.16 -9.89
N CYS A 73 -27.92 4.19 -11.22
CA CYS A 73 -26.73 4.59 -11.97
C CYS A 73 -26.32 6.04 -11.64
N GLN A 74 -27.28 6.95 -11.55
CA GLN A 74 -27.04 8.35 -11.18
C GLN A 74 -26.54 8.50 -9.74
N GLN A 75 -27.18 7.81 -8.78
CA GLN A 75 -26.74 7.79 -7.38
C GLN A 75 -25.31 7.22 -7.23
N ALA A 76 -24.96 6.20 -8.02
CA ALA A 76 -23.60 5.66 -8.02
C ALA A 76 -22.58 6.68 -8.54
N LYS A 77 -22.91 7.43 -9.61
CA LYS A 77 -22.06 8.51 -10.14
C LYS A 77 -21.86 9.62 -9.13
N GLU A 78 -22.91 10.04 -8.42
CA GLU A 78 -22.84 11.05 -7.37
C GLU A 78 -21.92 10.60 -6.23
N LYS A 79 -22.09 9.36 -5.74
CA LYS A 79 -21.19 8.78 -4.73
C LYS A 79 -19.74 8.75 -5.21
N TRP A 80 -19.48 8.39 -6.46
CA TRP A 80 -18.13 8.41 -7.01
C TRP A 80 -17.55 9.82 -7.07
N ASN A 81 -18.31 10.81 -7.55
CA ASN A 81 -17.87 12.20 -7.57
C ASN A 81 -17.54 12.70 -6.14
N ASP A 82 -18.38 12.39 -5.16
CA ASP A 82 -18.13 12.75 -3.75
C ASP A 82 -16.87 12.07 -3.19
N GLN A 83 -16.59 10.82 -3.58
CA GLN A 83 -15.37 10.14 -3.16
C GLN A 83 -14.12 10.76 -3.80
N LEU A 84 -14.16 11.00 -5.11
CA LEU A 84 -13.05 11.52 -5.89
C LEU A 84 -12.75 13.00 -5.60
N ALA A 85 -13.74 13.77 -5.13
CA ALA A 85 -13.60 15.19 -4.77
C ALA A 85 -12.72 15.47 -3.54
N CYS A 86 -12.14 14.44 -2.91
CA CYS A 86 -11.15 14.67 -1.83
C CYS A 86 -9.84 15.28 -2.34
N VAL A 87 -9.58 15.22 -3.65
CA VAL A 87 -8.47 15.91 -4.29
C VAL A 87 -8.94 16.57 -5.59
N ASP A 88 -8.79 17.89 -5.65
CA ASP A 88 -9.08 18.70 -6.83
C ASP A 88 -7.78 19.04 -7.55
N ILE A 89 -7.64 18.64 -8.81
CA ILE A 89 -6.48 18.99 -9.64
C ILE A 89 -6.85 20.01 -10.71
N ASN A 90 -5.98 21.01 -10.90
CA ASN A 90 -6.13 22.02 -11.94
C ASN A 90 -5.09 21.77 -13.05
N THR A 91 -5.58 21.27 -14.20
CA THR A 91 -4.75 20.97 -15.36
C THR A 91 -5.55 21.08 -16.66
N ASN A 92 -4.87 21.53 -17.72
CA ASN A 92 -5.39 21.51 -19.10
C ASN A 92 -5.02 20.21 -19.84
N ASN A 93 -4.28 19.30 -19.19
CA ASN A 93 -3.89 18.02 -19.77
C ASN A 93 -4.95 16.95 -19.45
N GLU A 94 -5.89 16.75 -20.37
CA GLU A 94 -6.98 15.77 -20.23
C GLU A 94 -6.48 14.34 -20.06
N ARG A 95 -5.35 13.96 -20.68
CA ARG A 95 -4.74 12.63 -20.48
C ARG A 95 -4.29 12.46 -19.04
N ALA A 96 -3.54 13.42 -18.50
CA ALA A 96 -3.08 13.38 -17.11
C ALA A 96 -4.26 13.39 -16.13
N LYS A 97 -5.31 14.18 -16.40
CA LYS A 97 -6.53 14.20 -15.60
C LYS A 97 -7.23 12.85 -15.58
N LYS A 98 -7.37 12.19 -16.73
CA LYS A 98 -7.96 10.85 -16.84
C LYS A 98 -7.14 9.82 -16.06
N ILE A 99 -5.81 9.82 -16.19
CA ILE A 99 -4.92 8.91 -15.46
C ILE A 99 -5.07 9.13 -13.94
N PHE A 100 -5.05 10.39 -13.48
CA PHE A 100 -5.15 10.71 -12.06
C PHE A 100 -6.48 10.25 -11.46
N TYR A 101 -7.62 10.60 -12.06
CA TYR A 101 -8.92 10.20 -11.50
C TYR A 101 -9.23 8.71 -11.70
N THR A 102 -8.64 8.04 -12.70
CA THR A 102 -8.68 6.57 -12.80
C THR A 102 -7.87 5.93 -11.68
N SER A 103 -6.70 6.49 -11.36
CA SER A 103 -5.89 6.05 -10.22
C SER A 103 -6.64 6.26 -8.90
N MET A 104 -7.31 7.41 -8.73
CA MET A 104 -8.16 7.64 -7.55
C MET A 104 -9.30 6.62 -7.46
N PHE A 105 -9.95 6.29 -8.59
CA PHE A 105 -10.96 5.23 -8.63
C PHE A 105 -10.39 3.88 -8.18
N HIS A 106 -9.24 3.46 -8.72
CA HIS A 106 -8.58 2.22 -8.30
C HIS A 106 -8.16 2.24 -6.82
N ALA A 107 -7.66 3.36 -6.31
CA ALA A 107 -7.34 3.48 -4.88
C ALA A 107 -8.56 3.23 -3.98
N PHE A 108 -9.79 3.45 -4.47
CA PHE A 108 -11.03 3.26 -3.72
C PHE A 108 -11.72 1.90 -3.93
N ILE A 109 -11.19 0.98 -4.74
CA ILE A 109 -11.83 -0.35 -4.92
C ILE A 109 -11.55 -1.30 -3.75
N ALA A 110 -10.45 -1.08 -3.02
CA ALA A 110 -10.04 -1.87 -1.86
C ALA A 110 -9.49 -0.96 -0.74
N PRO A 111 -9.60 -1.33 0.54
CA PRO A 111 -10.26 -2.53 1.09
C PRO A 111 -11.77 -2.58 0.82
N THR A 112 -12.34 -3.79 0.77
CA THR A 112 -13.77 -3.99 0.45
C THR A 112 -14.62 -4.03 1.71
N LEU A 113 -15.77 -3.36 1.69
CA LEU A 113 -16.75 -3.43 2.78
C LEU A 113 -17.19 -4.88 2.98
N TYR A 114 -17.05 -5.39 4.20
CA TYR A 114 -17.31 -6.78 4.55
C TYR A 114 -18.12 -6.91 5.83
N CYS A 115 -19.30 -6.28 5.83
CA CYS A 115 -20.36 -6.50 6.80
C CYS A 115 -21.72 -6.20 6.16
N ASP A 116 -22.75 -6.84 6.68
CA ASP A 116 -24.14 -6.57 6.32
C ASP A 116 -24.64 -5.25 6.94
N VAL A 117 -25.79 -4.75 6.47
CA VAL A 117 -26.37 -3.49 6.98
C VAL A 117 -26.73 -3.51 8.46
N ASN A 118 -26.78 -4.69 9.08
CA ASN A 118 -26.98 -4.87 10.52
C ASN A 118 -25.65 -4.94 11.32
N GLY A 119 -24.50 -4.80 10.66
CA GLY A 119 -23.16 -4.86 11.24
C GLY A 119 -22.60 -6.28 11.40
N GLU A 120 -23.34 -7.32 11.02
CA GLU A 120 -22.86 -8.70 11.10
C GLU A 120 -21.91 -9.06 9.96
N PHE A 121 -20.94 -9.92 10.24
CA PHE A 121 -20.00 -10.45 9.25
C PHE A 121 -19.49 -11.84 9.66
N ARG A 122 -19.04 -12.62 8.68
CA ARG A 122 -18.38 -13.91 8.91
C ARG A 122 -16.90 -13.70 9.21
N GLY A 123 -16.42 -14.23 10.34
CA GLY A 123 -15.02 -14.18 10.72
C GLY A 123 -14.16 -15.27 10.07
N HIS A 124 -12.85 -15.20 10.31
CA HIS A 124 -11.82 -16.13 9.85
C HIS A 124 -11.91 -17.52 10.51
N ASP A 125 -12.64 -17.63 11.61
CA ASP A 125 -12.95 -18.89 12.29
C ASP A 125 -14.35 -19.42 11.95
N ASP A 126 -14.95 -18.93 10.86
CA ASP A 126 -16.30 -19.24 10.37
C ASP A 126 -17.44 -18.88 11.35
N LYS A 127 -17.17 -18.13 12.43
CA LYS A 127 -18.22 -17.62 13.31
C LYS A 127 -18.80 -16.31 12.80
N VAL A 128 -20.02 -15.99 13.24
CA VAL A 128 -20.65 -14.69 12.97
C VAL A 128 -20.26 -13.72 14.07
N TYR A 129 -19.69 -12.59 13.68
CA TYR A 129 -19.37 -11.46 14.53
C TYR A 129 -20.25 -10.27 14.17
N LYS A 130 -20.28 -9.28 15.06
CA LYS A 130 -20.98 -8.03 14.83
C LYS A 130 -20.09 -6.86 15.22
N ALA A 131 -19.94 -5.90 14.31
CA ALA A 131 -19.25 -4.64 14.57
C ALA A 131 -20.30 -3.57 14.92
N ASP A 132 -20.39 -3.20 16.20
CA ASP A 132 -21.40 -2.23 16.66
C ASP A 132 -20.93 -0.77 16.59
N SER A 133 -19.61 -0.52 16.65
CA SER A 133 -19.02 0.82 16.76
C SER A 133 -17.99 1.15 15.68
N TRP A 134 -17.83 0.26 14.71
CA TRP A 134 -16.88 0.35 13.61
C TRP A 134 -17.42 -0.47 12.44
N THR A 135 -16.86 -0.31 11.26
CA THR A 135 -17.27 -1.02 10.04
C THR A 135 -16.24 -2.06 9.66
N ASN A 136 -16.67 -3.30 9.38
CA ASN A 136 -15.73 -4.36 9.02
C ASN A 136 -15.39 -4.35 7.52
N TYR A 137 -14.09 -4.48 7.21
CA TYR A 137 -13.54 -4.54 5.87
C TYR A 137 -12.73 -5.84 5.66
N SER A 138 -12.55 -6.21 4.41
CA SER A 138 -11.76 -7.37 3.94
C SER A 138 -10.92 -6.97 2.72
N THR A 139 -10.16 -7.91 2.16
CA THR A 139 -9.28 -7.71 0.99
C THR A 139 -8.19 -6.71 1.36
N PHE A 140 -7.36 -7.11 2.31
CA PHE A 140 -6.21 -6.31 2.70
C PHE A 140 -4.96 -6.87 2.04
N SER A 141 -4.53 -6.26 0.93
CA SER A 141 -3.29 -6.60 0.22
C SER A 141 -2.10 -5.98 0.93
N LEU A 142 -1.80 -6.43 2.16
CA LEU A 142 -1.07 -5.59 3.11
C LEU A 142 0.39 -5.39 2.72
N TRP A 143 1.05 -6.40 2.14
CA TRP A 143 2.45 -6.28 1.69
C TRP A 143 2.64 -5.13 0.69
N ASP A 144 1.61 -4.84 -0.11
CA ASP A 144 1.59 -3.75 -1.09
C ASP A 144 1.15 -2.46 -0.43
N THR A 145 -0.05 -2.49 0.17
CA THR A 145 -0.82 -1.31 0.53
C THR A 145 -0.26 -0.51 1.71
N TYR A 146 0.56 -1.12 2.58
CA TYR A 146 1.22 -0.36 3.66
C TYR A 146 2.16 0.73 3.13
N ARG A 147 2.68 0.57 1.91
CA ARG A 147 3.72 1.41 1.33
C ARG A 147 3.17 2.78 0.93
N THR A 148 2.00 2.80 0.28
CA THR A 148 1.42 4.06 -0.19
C THR A 148 -0.08 4.17 -0.01
N LEU A 149 -0.86 3.11 -0.27
CA LEU A 149 -2.33 3.22 -0.20
C LEU A 149 -2.83 3.58 1.20
N ASN A 150 -2.38 2.86 2.24
CA ASN A 150 -2.76 3.18 3.61
C ASN A 150 -2.22 4.55 4.06
N PRO A 151 -0.96 4.92 3.80
CA PRO A 151 -0.47 6.29 4.00
C PRO A 151 -1.33 7.35 3.31
N LEU A 152 -1.74 7.13 2.05
CA LEU A 152 -2.61 8.03 1.31
C LEU A 152 -3.96 8.21 2.04
N PHE A 153 -4.59 7.11 2.49
CA PHE A 153 -5.84 7.20 3.24
C PHE A 153 -5.72 7.95 4.57
N THR A 154 -4.54 7.97 5.22
CA THR A 154 -4.34 8.80 6.41
C THR A 154 -4.44 10.30 6.14
N ILE A 155 -4.34 10.72 4.88
CA ILE A 155 -4.42 12.11 4.42
C ILE A 155 -5.80 12.39 3.81
N ILE A 156 -6.18 11.65 2.76
CA ILE A 156 -7.35 12.01 1.93
C ILE A 156 -8.68 11.48 2.47
N LYS A 157 -8.65 10.39 3.27
CA LYS A 157 -9.84 9.77 3.87
C LYS A 157 -9.54 9.17 5.26
N PRO A 158 -9.03 9.96 6.22
CA PRO A 158 -8.61 9.45 7.52
C PRO A 158 -9.75 8.81 8.32
N GLN A 159 -11.01 9.09 7.98
CA GLN A 159 -12.18 8.48 8.61
C GLN A 159 -12.31 6.97 8.40
N TYR A 160 -11.70 6.39 7.36
CA TYR A 160 -11.73 4.93 7.14
C TYR A 160 -10.65 4.18 7.92
N VAL A 161 -9.56 4.86 8.29
CA VAL A 161 -8.40 4.23 8.92
C VAL A 161 -8.75 3.48 10.22
N PRO A 162 -9.59 4.01 11.13
CA PRO A 162 -9.96 3.28 12.36
C PRO A 162 -10.72 1.99 12.06
N ASP A 163 -11.59 1.98 11.05
CA ASP A 163 -12.33 0.79 10.63
C ASP A 163 -11.40 -0.27 10.04
N PHE A 164 -10.41 0.14 9.24
CA PHE A 164 -9.37 -0.77 8.74
C PHE A 164 -8.55 -1.38 9.89
N VAL A 165 -8.10 -0.56 10.84
CA VAL A 165 -7.35 -1.05 12.01
C VAL A 165 -8.20 -1.99 12.84
N ASN A 166 -9.45 -1.64 13.17
CA ASN A 166 -10.33 -2.51 13.94
C ASN A 166 -10.64 -3.83 13.20
N SER A 167 -10.73 -3.83 11.87
CA SER A 167 -10.85 -5.05 11.07
C SER A 167 -9.64 -5.97 11.25
N MET A 168 -8.42 -5.42 11.18
CA MET A 168 -7.19 -6.18 11.39
C MET A 168 -7.08 -6.71 12.83
N LEU A 169 -7.47 -5.91 13.82
CA LEU A 169 -7.50 -6.34 15.23
C LEU A 169 -8.58 -7.40 15.48
N SER A 170 -9.71 -7.33 14.78
CA SER A 170 -10.77 -8.32 14.84
C SER A 170 -10.26 -9.66 14.29
N ILE A 171 -9.53 -9.64 13.16
CA ILE A 171 -8.87 -10.83 12.62
C ILE A 171 -7.86 -11.40 13.64
N TYR A 172 -7.04 -10.56 14.28
CA TYR A 172 -6.13 -11.01 15.34
C TYR A 172 -6.86 -11.74 16.47
N ASP A 173 -7.98 -11.22 16.95
CA ASP A 173 -8.75 -11.88 18.02
C ASP A 173 -9.30 -13.25 17.60
N GLN A 174 -9.56 -13.44 16.30
CA GLN A 174 -10.13 -14.67 15.74
C GLN A 174 -9.06 -15.75 15.46
N GLN A 175 -7.90 -15.36 14.93
CA GLN A 175 -6.87 -16.30 14.47
C GLN A 175 -5.56 -16.29 15.28
N GLY A 176 -5.42 -15.36 16.23
CA GLY A 176 -4.27 -15.26 17.15
C GLY A 176 -3.05 -14.50 16.62
N LYS A 177 -3.09 -14.04 15.36
CA LYS A 177 -2.08 -13.16 14.75
C LYS A 177 -2.74 -12.13 13.83
N LEU A 178 -2.10 -10.98 13.66
CA LEU A 178 -2.52 -9.97 12.69
C LEU A 178 -2.50 -10.54 11.27
N PRO A 179 -3.39 -10.04 10.39
CA PRO A 179 -3.45 -10.48 9.00
C PRO A 179 -2.18 -10.20 8.20
N ILE A 180 -1.93 -11.01 7.18
CA ILE A 180 -0.91 -10.77 6.14
C ILE A 180 -1.57 -10.52 4.78
N TRP A 181 -2.39 -11.45 4.28
CA TRP A 181 -3.32 -11.25 3.15
C TRP A 181 -4.68 -11.91 3.44
N PRO A 182 -5.57 -11.21 4.13
CA PRO A 182 -6.90 -11.70 4.33
C PRO A 182 -7.73 -11.48 3.07
N LEU A 183 -8.29 -12.56 2.53
CA LEU A 183 -9.28 -12.55 1.46
C LEU A 183 -10.55 -13.24 1.95
N VAL A 184 -11.59 -12.44 2.21
CA VAL A 184 -12.97 -12.89 2.49
C VAL A 184 -13.02 -14.05 3.50
N GLY A 185 -13.03 -13.72 4.78
CA GLY A 185 -13.21 -14.71 5.84
C GLY A 185 -12.08 -15.73 5.97
N GLY A 186 -10.90 -15.47 5.40
CA GLY A 186 -9.75 -16.35 5.50
C GLY A 186 -8.42 -15.65 5.24
N GLU A 187 -7.35 -16.21 5.80
CA GLU A 187 -5.96 -15.78 5.60
C GLU A 187 -5.32 -16.62 4.49
N THR A 188 -4.59 -15.98 3.57
CA THR A 188 -3.87 -16.68 2.49
C THR A 188 -2.37 -16.79 2.75
N GLU A 189 -1.83 -16.09 3.76
CA GLU A 189 -0.40 -16.05 4.12
C GLU A 189 0.50 -15.38 3.05
N CYS A 190 -0.12 -14.64 2.12
CA CYS A 190 0.52 -13.88 1.06
C CYS A 190 0.86 -12.45 1.57
N MET A 191 1.91 -11.75 1.22
CA MET A 191 3.24 -12.14 0.77
C MET A 191 4.15 -12.16 2.03
N PRO A 192 5.45 -11.77 2.05
CA PRO A 192 6.24 -11.76 3.28
C PRO A 192 5.88 -10.59 4.21
N GLY A 193 6.44 -10.61 5.43
CA GLY A 193 6.22 -9.57 6.43
C GLY A 193 5.08 -9.90 7.40
N TYR A 194 4.91 -9.05 8.42
CA TYR A 194 3.71 -8.95 9.23
C TYR A 194 3.03 -7.61 8.90
N SER A 195 2.55 -7.53 7.66
CA SER A 195 2.32 -6.30 6.91
C SER A 195 1.19 -5.41 7.45
N ALA A 196 0.37 -5.90 8.39
CA ALA A 196 -0.56 -5.06 9.15
C ALA A 196 0.16 -4.09 10.11
N ILE A 197 1.34 -4.47 10.63
CA ILE A 197 2.04 -3.72 11.69
C ILE A 197 2.43 -2.31 11.26
N PRO A 198 3.05 -2.08 10.08
CA PRO A 198 3.37 -0.73 9.62
C PRO A 198 2.13 0.18 9.53
N ILE A 199 0.98 -0.34 9.09
CA ILE A 199 -0.26 0.43 8.96
C ILE A 199 -0.79 0.87 10.32
N ILE A 200 -0.81 -0.05 11.29
CA ILE A 200 -1.28 0.23 12.65
C ILE A 200 -0.34 1.24 13.33
N ALA A 201 0.98 1.07 13.16
CA ALA A 201 1.97 2.00 13.67
C ALA A 201 1.81 3.40 13.07
N ASP A 202 1.68 3.52 11.75
CA ASP A 202 1.48 4.80 11.05
C ASP A 202 0.24 5.53 11.58
N ALA A 203 -0.89 4.82 11.69
CA ALA A 203 -2.13 5.39 12.18
C ALA A 203 -2.00 5.91 13.62
N TYR A 204 -1.38 5.12 14.51
CA TYR A 204 -1.18 5.51 15.90
C TYR A 204 -0.24 6.72 16.03
N LEU A 205 0.90 6.70 15.33
CA LEU A 205 1.93 7.74 15.38
C LEU A 205 1.41 9.08 14.84
N LYS A 206 0.57 9.04 13.81
CA LYS A 206 -0.18 10.20 13.26
C LYS A 206 -1.31 10.69 14.16
N GLY A 207 -1.56 10.01 15.29
CA GLY A 207 -2.56 10.40 16.27
C GLY A 207 -4.00 10.02 15.90
N ILE A 208 -4.22 9.18 14.88
CA ILE A 208 -5.54 8.71 14.48
C ILE A 208 -6.17 7.92 15.65
N LYS A 209 -7.45 8.21 15.94
CA LYS A 209 -8.22 7.63 17.05
C LYS A 209 -9.33 6.72 16.51
N GLY A 210 -10.02 6.01 17.41
CA GLY A 210 -11.15 5.13 17.05
C GLY A 210 -10.81 3.64 17.12
N PHE A 211 -9.60 3.28 17.58
CA PHE A 211 -9.21 1.92 17.94
C PHE A 211 -8.46 1.92 19.28
N ASP A 212 -8.44 0.78 19.95
CA ASP A 212 -7.73 0.61 21.23
C ASP A 212 -6.22 0.43 20.98
N ALA A 213 -5.43 1.42 21.40
CA ALA A 213 -3.99 1.44 21.22
C ALA A 213 -3.24 0.36 22.02
N GLU A 214 -3.71 -0.01 23.21
CA GLU A 214 -3.09 -1.07 24.00
C GLU A 214 -3.39 -2.44 23.39
N ARG A 215 -4.63 -2.66 22.92
CA ARG A 215 -4.98 -3.85 22.13
C ARG A 215 -4.15 -3.94 20.86
N ALA A 216 -4.01 -2.84 20.13
CA ALA A 216 -3.20 -2.76 18.92
C ALA A 216 -1.73 -3.11 19.18
N PHE A 217 -1.13 -2.49 20.19
CA PHE A 217 0.26 -2.77 20.57
C PHE A 217 0.47 -4.24 20.96
N LYS A 218 -0.46 -4.82 21.73
CA LYS A 218 -0.44 -6.24 22.09
C LYS A 218 -0.54 -7.13 20.84
N ALA A 219 -1.42 -6.82 19.91
CA ALA A 219 -1.58 -7.58 18.67
C ALA A 219 -0.32 -7.53 17.80
N MET A 220 0.31 -6.35 17.67
CA MET A 220 1.57 -6.15 16.94
C MET A 220 2.70 -6.98 17.55
N THR A 221 2.95 -6.82 18.85
CA THR A 221 4.03 -7.54 19.56
C THR A 221 3.81 -9.05 19.57
N SER A 222 2.57 -9.52 19.76
CA SER A 222 2.23 -10.95 19.69
C SER A 222 2.50 -11.52 18.29
N SER A 223 2.15 -10.78 17.23
CA SER A 223 2.35 -11.23 15.86
C SER A 223 3.84 -11.26 15.48
N ALA A 224 4.61 -10.27 15.93
CA ALA A 224 6.06 -10.17 15.71
C ALA A 224 6.89 -11.15 16.56
N THR A 225 6.25 -11.90 17.47
CA THR A 225 6.86 -12.95 18.32
C THR A 225 6.15 -14.30 18.19
N TYR A 226 5.24 -14.45 17.22
CA TYR A 226 4.47 -15.67 17.03
C TYR A 226 5.35 -16.81 16.52
N ASP A 227 5.45 -17.89 17.30
CA ASP A 227 6.37 -19.01 17.09
C ASP A 227 6.10 -19.82 15.80
N LYS A 228 4.87 -19.78 15.28
CA LYS A 228 4.49 -20.42 14.01
C LYS A 228 4.64 -19.52 12.79
N GLN A 229 4.92 -18.23 12.98
CA GLN A 229 5.11 -17.31 11.86
C GLN A 229 6.44 -17.60 11.17
N LYS A 230 6.40 -17.71 9.83
CA LYS A 230 7.55 -18.06 8.98
C LYS A 230 8.76 -17.18 9.30
N GLY A 231 9.83 -17.77 9.85
CA GLY A 231 11.10 -17.07 10.11
C GLY A 231 11.21 -16.35 11.47
N VAL A 232 10.10 -16.09 12.16
CA VAL A 232 10.12 -15.44 13.48
C VAL A 232 10.97 -16.19 14.52
N PRO A 233 10.91 -17.54 14.63
CA PRO A 233 11.80 -18.27 15.53
C PRO A 233 13.29 -17.97 15.31
N PHE A 234 13.73 -17.83 14.06
CA PHE A 234 15.13 -17.51 13.73
C PHE A 234 15.48 -16.07 14.07
N VAL A 235 14.56 -15.10 13.87
CA VAL A 235 14.77 -13.72 14.31
C VAL A 235 14.97 -13.65 15.82
N MET A 236 14.14 -14.37 16.58
CA MET A 236 14.21 -14.39 18.05
C MET A 236 15.49 -15.08 18.56
N GLU A 237 15.92 -16.17 17.90
CA GLU A 237 17.10 -16.94 18.33
C GLU A 237 18.43 -16.33 17.84
N LYS A 238 18.48 -15.90 16.58
CA LYS A 238 19.73 -15.55 15.86
C LYS A 238 19.82 -14.09 15.44
N GLY A 239 18.72 -13.34 15.45
CA GLY A 239 18.66 -11.98 14.92
C GLY A 239 18.69 -11.90 13.38
N TYR A 240 18.62 -13.03 12.68
CA TYR A 240 18.49 -13.11 11.23
C TYR A 240 17.84 -14.44 10.84
N ILE A 241 17.18 -14.47 9.69
CA ILE A 241 16.59 -15.65 9.05
C ILE A 241 17.59 -16.26 8.08
N PRO A 242 18.01 -17.53 8.27
CA PRO A 242 18.89 -18.24 7.35
C PRO A 242 18.22 -18.63 6.03
N CYS A 243 18.88 -18.33 4.92
CA CYS A 243 18.38 -18.58 3.57
C CYS A 243 18.42 -20.05 3.12
N ASP A 244 19.14 -20.91 3.83
CA ASP A 244 19.14 -22.37 3.64
C ASP A 244 18.08 -23.09 4.52
N LYS A 245 17.32 -22.33 5.33
CA LYS A 245 16.24 -22.86 6.18
C LYS A 245 14.87 -22.37 5.77
N VAL A 246 14.77 -21.14 5.28
CA VAL A 246 13.51 -20.48 4.93
C VAL A 246 13.61 -19.94 3.51
N ARG A 247 12.64 -20.28 2.65
CA ARG A 247 12.52 -19.67 1.31
C ARG A 247 12.22 -18.19 1.46
N GLU A 248 12.84 -17.36 0.63
CA GLU A 248 12.69 -15.90 0.65
C GLU A 248 13.10 -15.26 1.98
N ALA A 249 14.02 -15.92 2.71
CA ALA A 249 14.45 -15.51 4.04
C ALA A 249 14.91 -14.04 4.11
N THR A 250 15.62 -13.58 3.09
CA THR A 250 16.21 -12.24 3.09
C THR A 250 15.10 -11.20 2.98
N SER A 251 14.17 -11.33 2.03
CA SER A 251 13.04 -10.41 1.92
C SER A 251 12.15 -10.42 3.17
N ILE A 252 11.88 -11.60 3.74
CA ILE A 252 11.10 -11.70 4.98
C ILE A 252 11.78 -10.94 6.12
N ALA A 253 13.10 -11.10 6.28
CA ALA A 253 13.84 -10.43 7.34
C ALA A 253 13.87 -8.91 7.16
N MET A 254 13.99 -8.43 5.92
CA MET A 254 13.96 -6.99 5.63
C MET A 254 12.57 -6.39 5.92
N GLU A 255 11.48 -7.06 5.52
CA GLU A 255 10.10 -6.65 5.84
C GLU A 255 9.82 -6.68 7.35
N TYR A 256 10.38 -7.65 8.07
CA TYR A 256 10.29 -7.70 9.54
C TYR A 256 10.97 -6.51 10.20
N ALA A 257 12.13 -6.08 9.70
CA ALA A 257 12.80 -4.89 10.21
C ALA A 257 11.92 -3.62 10.05
N VAL A 258 11.12 -3.52 8.99
CA VAL A 258 10.17 -2.41 8.81
C VAL A 258 9.08 -2.42 9.88
N GLY A 259 8.39 -3.55 10.08
CA GLY A 259 7.34 -3.59 11.10
C GLY A 259 7.88 -3.55 12.54
N ASP A 260 9.09 -4.08 12.80
CA ASP A 260 9.75 -3.97 14.11
C ASP A 260 10.06 -2.50 14.43
N TRP A 261 10.50 -1.72 13.45
CA TRP A 261 10.65 -0.28 13.62
C TRP A 261 9.33 0.42 13.98
N GLY A 262 8.23 0.04 13.33
CA GLY A 262 6.89 0.54 13.66
C GLY A 262 6.47 0.24 15.10
N ILE A 263 6.73 -0.99 15.58
CA ILE A 263 6.51 -1.36 16.99
C ILE A 263 7.38 -0.50 17.92
N ALA A 264 8.65 -0.32 17.58
CA ALA A 264 9.58 0.47 18.37
C ALA A 264 9.10 1.92 18.52
N MET A 265 8.68 2.56 17.42
CA MET A 265 8.21 3.94 17.45
C MET A 265 6.90 4.07 18.25
N MET A 266 5.97 3.13 18.10
CA MET A 266 4.75 3.10 18.91
C MET A 266 5.08 2.90 20.41
N ALA A 267 5.95 1.96 20.74
CA ALA A 267 6.41 1.70 22.11
C ALA A 267 7.02 2.95 22.75
N LYS A 268 7.87 3.68 22.00
CA LYS A 268 8.48 4.94 22.43
C LYS A 268 7.43 5.99 22.78
N GLN A 269 6.43 6.20 21.93
CA GLN A 269 5.36 7.18 22.19
C GLN A 269 4.44 6.74 23.35
N MET A 270 4.29 5.43 23.58
CA MET A 270 3.54 4.87 24.71
C MET A 270 4.34 4.85 26.03
N GLY A 271 5.64 5.16 26.00
CA GLY A 271 6.52 5.07 27.18
C GLY A 271 6.89 3.64 27.58
N LYS A 272 6.80 2.67 26.66
CA LYS A 272 7.15 1.26 26.88
C LYS A 272 8.62 1.01 26.55
N GLU A 273 9.51 1.49 27.42
CA GLU A 273 10.96 1.55 27.15
C GLU A 273 11.59 0.20 26.82
N ALA A 274 11.22 -0.88 27.52
CA ALA A 274 11.78 -2.21 27.27
C ALA A 274 11.43 -2.73 25.86
N ASP A 275 10.17 -2.55 25.44
CA ASP A 275 9.73 -2.91 24.10
C ASP A 275 10.38 -2.01 23.05
N TYR A 276 10.49 -0.70 23.32
CA TYR A 276 11.19 0.22 22.42
C TYR A 276 12.62 -0.26 22.15
N GLN A 277 13.41 -0.56 23.18
CA GLN A 277 14.79 -0.99 23.01
C GLN A 277 14.92 -2.30 22.22
N GLU A 278 14.06 -3.29 22.51
CA GLU A 278 14.09 -4.58 21.82
C GLU A 278 13.72 -4.44 20.34
N PHE A 279 12.58 -3.82 20.05
CA PHE A 279 12.11 -3.68 18.67
C PHE A 279 12.93 -2.67 17.87
N PHE A 280 13.51 -1.65 18.52
CA PHE A 280 14.44 -0.74 17.86
C PHE A 280 15.68 -1.49 17.38
N LYS A 281 16.28 -2.31 18.24
CA LYS A 281 17.40 -3.19 17.87
C LYS A 281 17.02 -4.11 16.70
N ARG A 282 15.83 -4.71 16.71
CA ARG A 282 15.35 -5.58 15.63
C ARG A 282 15.11 -4.83 14.31
N GLY A 283 14.66 -3.58 14.37
CA GLY A 283 14.56 -2.69 13.21
C GLY A 283 15.88 -2.45 12.48
N HIS A 284 17.02 -2.71 13.15
CA HIS A 284 18.38 -2.67 12.58
C HIS A 284 18.89 -4.02 12.06
N TYR A 285 18.09 -5.10 12.08
CA TYR A 285 18.56 -6.41 11.62
C TYR A 285 18.85 -6.49 10.12
N TYR A 286 18.43 -5.52 9.31
CA TYR A 286 18.91 -5.39 7.92
C TYR A 286 20.44 -5.32 7.82
N GLU A 287 21.11 -4.77 8.85
CA GLU A 287 22.58 -4.69 8.92
C GLU A 287 23.24 -6.07 8.92
N GLN A 288 22.54 -7.11 9.40
CA GLN A 288 23.04 -8.49 9.42
C GLN A 288 23.23 -9.07 8.02
N TYR A 289 22.58 -8.48 7.02
CA TYR A 289 22.59 -8.94 5.63
C TYR A 289 23.47 -8.09 4.72
N PHE A 290 24.03 -6.97 5.22
CA PHE A 290 24.82 -6.07 4.38
C PHE A 290 26.27 -6.56 4.24
N ASP A 291 26.60 -7.14 3.09
CA ASP A 291 27.96 -7.55 2.74
C ASP A 291 28.75 -6.35 2.21
N LYS A 292 29.51 -5.71 3.11
CA LYS A 292 30.38 -4.57 2.79
C LYS A 292 31.42 -4.85 1.71
N SER A 293 31.79 -6.11 1.46
CA SER A 293 32.79 -6.45 0.44
C SER A 293 32.28 -6.22 -0.99
N ILE A 294 30.96 -6.27 -1.18
CA ILE A 294 30.29 -6.07 -2.47
C ILE A 294 29.25 -4.94 -2.44
N ASN A 295 29.01 -4.34 -1.28
CA ASN A 295 27.98 -3.30 -1.04
C ASN A 295 26.59 -3.73 -1.54
N PHE A 296 26.16 -4.91 -1.10
CA PHE A 296 24.83 -5.44 -1.35
C PHE A 296 24.27 -6.08 -0.08
N ILE A 297 22.94 -6.07 0.03
CA ILE A 297 22.24 -7.05 0.84
C ILE A 297 22.47 -8.43 0.22
N ARG A 298 22.99 -9.35 1.03
CA ARG A 298 23.38 -10.70 0.62
C ARG A 298 22.75 -11.73 1.55
N PRO A 299 22.15 -12.80 1.00
CA PRO A 299 21.56 -13.87 1.81
C PRO A 299 22.60 -14.54 2.72
N LYS A 300 22.19 -14.82 3.97
CA LYS A 300 23.04 -15.40 5.01
C LYS A 300 22.63 -16.83 5.31
N MET A 301 23.61 -17.72 5.43
CA MET A 301 23.44 -19.13 5.74
C MET A 301 23.27 -19.34 7.25
N ASP A 302 22.78 -20.51 7.66
CA ASP A 302 22.52 -20.84 9.07
C ASP A 302 23.80 -20.85 9.94
N ASP A 303 24.94 -21.15 9.33
CA ASP A 303 26.27 -21.09 9.95
C ASP A 303 26.85 -19.66 10.02
N GLY A 304 26.13 -18.66 9.50
CA GLY A 304 26.51 -17.25 9.49
C GLY A 304 27.35 -16.83 8.29
N SER A 305 27.75 -17.77 7.41
CA SER A 305 28.44 -17.45 6.16
C SER A 305 27.50 -16.81 5.14
N TRP A 306 28.08 -16.14 4.13
CA TRP A 306 27.31 -15.58 3.02
C TRP A 306 27.00 -16.66 1.98
N ARG A 307 25.80 -16.62 1.39
CA ARG A 307 25.46 -17.47 0.24
C ARG A 307 26.51 -17.32 -0.85
N THR A 308 27.12 -18.42 -1.27
CA THR A 308 28.19 -18.45 -2.29
C THR A 308 28.00 -19.67 -3.19
N PRO A 309 28.01 -19.53 -4.53
CA PRO A 309 28.13 -18.29 -5.30
C PRO A 309 26.90 -17.37 -5.11
N TYR A 310 27.09 -16.06 -5.34
CA TYR A 310 26.03 -15.07 -5.28
C TYR A 310 26.07 -14.19 -6.53
N ASP A 311 24.89 -14.00 -7.13
CA ASP A 311 24.66 -13.10 -8.25
C ASP A 311 23.50 -12.16 -7.87
N PRO A 312 23.74 -10.84 -7.74
CA PRO A 312 22.71 -9.89 -7.32
C PRO A 312 21.61 -9.68 -8.36
N PHE A 313 21.78 -10.13 -9.61
CA PHE A 313 20.76 -10.05 -10.64
C PHE A 313 19.76 -11.20 -10.57
N ARG A 314 20.21 -12.37 -10.10
CA ARG A 314 19.42 -13.60 -10.15
C ARG A 314 18.18 -13.51 -9.26
N SER A 315 17.03 -13.81 -9.85
CA SER A 315 15.74 -13.93 -9.18
C SER A 315 15.16 -15.32 -9.43
N VAL A 316 14.59 -15.93 -8.39
CA VAL A 316 13.91 -17.23 -8.50
C VAL A 316 12.64 -17.17 -7.64
N HIS A 317 11.52 -16.87 -8.28
CA HIS A 317 10.22 -16.66 -7.64
C HIS A 317 9.76 -17.90 -6.83
N GLY A 318 9.27 -17.70 -5.60
CA GLY A 318 8.74 -18.74 -4.72
C GLY A 318 9.75 -19.75 -4.15
N VAL A 319 11.04 -19.65 -4.53
CA VAL A 319 12.10 -20.61 -4.15
C VAL A 319 13.38 -19.93 -3.68
N GLY A 320 13.75 -18.81 -4.30
CA GLY A 320 15.00 -18.09 -4.05
C GLY A 320 15.05 -17.36 -2.70
N ASP A 321 16.04 -16.48 -2.56
CA ASP A 321 16.30 -15.77 -1.31
C ASP A 321 15.48 -14.48 -1.14
N PHE A 322 14.86 -14.01 -2.22
CA PHE A 322 14.11 -12.76 -2.31
C PHE A 322 12.73 -13.04 -2.92
N CYS A 323 11.69 -12.54 -2.27
CA CYS A 323 10.32 -12.54 -2.78
C CYS A 323 10.21 -11.55 -3.95
N GLU A 324 9.89 -12.06 -5.14
CA GLU A 324 9.66 -11.31 -6.38
C GLU A 324 10.74 -10.25 -6.70
N GLY A 325 11.98 -10.54 -6.34
CA GLY A 325 13.07 -9.61 -6.57
C GLY A 325 14.42 -10.27 -6.58
N ASN A 326 15.45 -9.44 -6.45
CA ASN A 326 16.84 -9.85 -6.43
C ASN A 326 17.65 -8.94 -5.48
N GLY A 327 18.97 -9.10 -5.50
CA GLY A 327 19.88 -8.32 -4.68
C GLY A 327 19.83 -6.81 -4.96
N TRP A 328 19.56 -6.40 -6.21
CA TRP A 328 19.41 -4.99 -6.56
C TRP A 328 18.17 -4.36 -5.92
N HIS A 329 17.02 -5.03 -6.00
CA HIS A 329 15.77 -4.50 -5.43
C HIS A 329 15.85 -4.39 -3.90
N TYR A 330 16.29 -5.45 -3.23
CA TYR A 330 16.29 -5.49 -1.76
C TYR A 330 17.47 -4.77 -1.09
N THR A 331 18.53 -4.41 -1.82
CA THR A 331 19.63 -3.61 -1.23
C THR A 331 19.19 -2.22 -0.79
N PHE A 332 18.22 -1.63 -1.48
CA PHE A 332 17.66 -0.33 -1.15
C PHE A 332 16.43 -0.40 -0.24
N PHE A 333 15.97 -1.61 0.10
CA PHE A 333 14.77 -1.84 0.88
C PHE A 333 15.03 -1.68 2.39
N VAL A 334 15.38 -0.46 2.80
CA VAL A 334 15.51 -0.07 4.21
C VAL A 334 14.70 1.22 4.45
N PRO A 335 13.38 1.21 4.18
CA PRO A 335 12.55 2.41 4.26
C PRO A 335 12.44 2.98 5.67
N GLN A 336 12.64 2.14 6.70
CA GLN A 336 12.58 2.52 8.09
C GLN A 336 13.82 3.30 8.58
N ASN A 337 14.95 3.16 7.89
CA ASN A 337 16.20 3.86 8.24
C ASN A 337 17.13 4.07 7.02
N PRO A 338 16.76 4.93 6.06
CA PRO A 338 17.62 5.25 4.92
C PRO A 338 19.00 5.79 5.31
N GLU A 339 19.10 6.58 6.38
CA GLU A 339 20.38 7.14 6.85
C GLU A 339 21.33 6.06 7.35
N GLY A 340 20.80 5.01 8.00
CA GLY A 340 21.58 3.83 8.38
C GLY A 340 22.15 3.10 7.17
N LEU A 341 21.37 2.95 6.09
CA LEU A 341 21.86 2.35 4.84
C LEU A 341 22.94 3.23 4.18
N ILE A 342 22.75 4.55 4.15
CA ILE A 342 23.76 5.52 3.67
C ILE A 342 25.08 5.34 4.45
N ALA A 343 25.00 5.23 5.78
CA ALA A 343 26.18 5.01 6.62
C ALA A 343 26.86 3.67 6.33
N LEU A 344 26.11 2.58 6.13
CA LEU A 344 26.66 1.26 5.78
C LEU A 344 27.43 1.28 4.44
N MET A 345 26.93 2.03 3.46
CA MET A 345 27.55 2.18 2.14
C MET A 345 28.78 3.10 2.13
N GLY A 346 29.05 3.82 3.23
CA GLY A 346 30.21 4.69 3.37
C GLY A 346 29.93 6.19 3.19
N GLY A 347 28.66 6.61 3.31
CA GLY A 347 28.24 8.02 3.24
C GLY A 347 27.59 8.42 1.92
N ASP A 348 27.20 9.69 1.84
CA ASP A 348 26.35 10.25 0.77
C ASP A 348 26.86 9.91 -0.65
N ASP A 349 28.16 10.12 -0.92
CA ASP A 349 28.71 9.94 -2.27
C ASP A 349 28.68 8.47 -2.72
N ALA A 350 29.07 7.55 -1.82
CA ALA A 350 29.06 6.12 -2.10
C ALA A 350 27.63 5.59 -2.27
N PHE A 351 26.71 6.05 -1.42
CA PHE A 351 25.29 5.73 -1.54
C PHE A 351 24.69 6.24 -2.86
N ASN A 352 24.90 7.52 -3.19
CA ASN A 352 24.38 8.12 -4.42
C ASN A 352 24.95 7.44 -5.67
N ALA A 353 26.24 7.09 -5.68
CA ALA A 353 26.84 6.34 -6.78
C ALA A 353 26.24 4.92 -6.92
N LYS A 354 25.98 4.26 -5.80
CA LYS A 354 25.32 2.95 -5.78
C LYS A 354 23.86 3.05 -6.27
N LEU A 355 23.12 4.06 -5.83
CA LEU A 355 21.75 4.32 -6.27
C LEU A 355 21.68 4.69 -7.75
N ASP A 356 22.59 5.53 -8.25
CA ASP A 356 22.72 5.80 -9.68
C ASP A 356 22.93 4.51 -10.49
N SER A 357 23.76 3.59 -9.96
CA SER A 357 24.03 2.33 -10.62
C SER A 357 22.79 1.43 -10.75
N LEU A 358 21.83 1.51 -9.83
CA LEU A 358 20.55 0.78 -9.94
C LEU A 358 19.83 1.15 -11.25
N PHE A 359 19.73 2.44 -11.54
CA PHE A 359 18.97 2.96 -12.69
C PHE A 359 19.62 2.71 -14.06
N VAL A 360 20.83 2.13 -14.09
CA VAL A 360 21.55 1.80 -15.32
C VAL A 360 22.06 0.35 -15.38
N ALA A 361 22.02 -0.38 -14.26
CA ALA A 361 22.45 -1.77 -14.20
C ALA A 361 21.56 -2.64 -15.09
N ASN A 362 22.20 -3.55 -15.82
CA ASN A 362 21.53 -4.53 -16.67
C ASN A 362 22.19 -5.90 -16.44
N GLY A 363 21.39 -6.95 -16.35
CA GLY A 363 21.84 -8.30 -16.12
C GLY A 363 20.70 -9.30 -16.29
N ASP A 364 21.05 -10.55 -16.53
CA ASP A 364 20.08 -11.63 -16.68
C ASP A 364 19.54 -12.04 -15.30
N MET A 365 18.22 -11.89 -15.10
CA MET A 365 17.57 -12.31 -13.85
C MET A 365 17.37 -13.83 -13.79
N GLY A 366 17.50 -14.53 -14.92
CA GLY A 366 17.26 -15.95 -15.09
C GLY A 366 15.79 -16.30 -15.35
N GLU A 367 15.55 -17.50 -15.89
CA GLU A 367 14.22 -18.01 -16.27
C GLU A 367 13.22 -18.11 -15.11
N GLY A 368 13.71 -18.08 -13.86
CA GLY A 368 12.88 -18.14 -12.66
C GLY A 368 12.41 -16.79 -12.12
N ALA A 369 12.73 -15.67 -12.79
CA ALA A 369 12.31 -14.35 -12.35
C ALA A 369 10.78 -14.19 -12.41
N SER A 370 10.18 -13.43 -11.48
CA SER A 370 8.75 -13.16 -11.53
C SER A 370 8.38 -12.28 -12.71
N ALA A 371 7.21 -12.51 -13.30
CA ALA A 371 6.66 -11.64 -14.34
C ALA A 371 6.28 -10.25 -13.78
N ASP A 372 6.06 -10.15 -12.47
CA ASP A 372 5.74 -8.88 -11.78
C ASP A 372 6.96 -7.94 -11.74
N ILE A 373 8.17 -8.43 -11.98
CA ILE A 373 9.36 -7.59 -12.16
C ILE A 373 9.31 -6.93 -13.55
N SER A 374 8.50 -5.89 -13.68
CA SER A 374 8.27 -5.14 -14.91
C SER A 374 8.52 -3.64 -14.72
N GLY A 375 8.38 -2.84 -15.79
CA GLY A 375 8.60 -1.39 -15.74
C GLY A 375 10.04 -1.01 -15.38
N LEU A 376 11.00 -1.60 -16.08
CA LEU A 376 12.42 -1.50 -15.74
C LEU A 376 13.06 -0.16 -16.17
N ILE A 377 13.81 0.45 -15.26
CA ILE A 377 14.80 1.49 -15.53
C ILE A 377 16.14 0.98 -14.97
N GLY A 378 16.94 0.33 -15.82
CA GLY A 378 18.03 -0.52 -15.33
C GLY A 378 17.46 -1.67 -14.49
N MET A 379 17.81 -1.72 -13.20
CA MET A 379 17.28 -2.67 -12.21
C MET A 379 16.26 -2.04 -11.26
N TYR A 380 15.85 -0.78 -11.44
CA TYR A 380 14.63 -0.30 -10.79
C TYR A 380 13.42 -0.93 -11.49
N ALA A 381 12.52 -1.57 -10.76
CA ALA A 381 11.32 -2.21 -11.33
C ALA A 381 10.06 -1.55 -10.77
N HIS A 382 9.36 -0.76 -11.59
CA HIS A 382 8.17 -0.05 -11.10
C HIS A 382 6.94 -0.92 -10.96
N GLY A 383 6.83 -2.01 -11.72
CA GLY A 383 5.68 -2.91 -11.62
C GLY A 383 5.68 -3.79 -10.38
N ASN A 384 6.64 -3.59 -9.47
CA ASN A 384 6.72 -4.32 -8.21
C ASN A 384 7.17 -3.41 -7.04
N GLU A 385 6.52 -3.65 -5.92
CA GLU A 385 6.47 -2.89 -4.68
C GLU A 385 7.81 -2.62 -3.97
N PRO A 386 8.81 -3.52 -3.96
CA PRO A 386 10.08 -3.27 -3.28
C PRO A 386 10.85 -2.06 -3.81
N SER A 387 10.55 -1.62 -5.04
CA SER A 387 11.22 -0.47 -5.66
C SER A 387 10.52 0.86 -5.38
N HIS A 388 9.26 0.87 -4.94
CA HIS A 388 8.40 2.06 -4.95
C HIS A 388 8.97 3.29 -4.22
N HIS A 389 9.71 3.10 -3.13
CA HIS A 389 10.32 4.19 -2.36
C HIS A 389 11.70 4.61 -2.89
N VAL A 390 12.33 3.84 -3.78
CA VAL A 390 13.76 3.93 -4.08
C VAL A 390 14.15 5.24 -4.76
N ALA A 391 13.30 5.77 -5.65
CA ALA A 391 13.53 7.08 -6.27
C ALA A 391 13.56 8.23 -5.24
N TYR A 392 12.89 8.05 -4.10
CA TYR A 392 12.80 9.01 -3.00
C TYR A 392 13.92 8.85 -1.96
N LEU A 393 14.97 8.06 -2.26
CA LEU A 393 16.14 7.92 -1.38
C LEU A 393 17.22 8.99 -1.61
N TYR A 394 17.30 9.58 -2.82
CA TYR A 394 18.26 10.66 -3.10
C TYR A 394 18.18 11.87 -2.15
N PRO A 395 17.00 12.33 -1.68
CA PRO A 395 16.89 13.45 -0.74
C PRO A 395 17.54 13.16 0.61
N TYR A 396 17.55 11.91 1.08
CA TYR A 396 18.27 11.52 2.30
C TYR A 396 19.80 11.70 2.17
N ALA A 397 20.33 11.60 0.94
CA ALA A 397 21.73 11.82 0.61
C ALA A 397 21.99 13.17 -0.09
N GLY A 398 21.06 14.14 0.04
CA GLY A 398 21.24 15.52 -0.41
C GLY A 398 21.16 15.77 -1.91
N GLN A 399 20.67 14.80 -2.71
CA GLN A 399 20.58 14.92 -4.17
C GLN A 399 19.14 14.92 -4.70
N GLN A 400 18.24 15.66 -4.05
CA GLN A 400 16.78 15.61 -4.34
C GLN A 400 16.41 15.83 -5.81
N TRP A 401 17.20 16.61 -6.56
CA TRP A 401 16.92 16.85 -7.99
C TRP A 401 16.95 15.58 -8.84
N LYS A 402 17.66 14.53 -8.41
CA LYS A 402 17.63 13.22 -9.10
C LYS A 402 16.30 12.50 -8.90
N THR A 403 15.63 12.68 -7.76
CA THR A 403 14.26 12.17 -7.54
C THR A 403 13.30 12.79 -8.56
N ALA A 404 13.39 14.10 -8.80
CA ALA A 404 12.52 14.78 -9.76
C ALA A 404 12.59 14.16 -11.16
N GLU A 405 13.79 13.87 -11.65
CA GLU A 405 14.00 13.20 -12.95
C GLU A 405 13.33 11.82 -12.99
N LYS A 406 13.58 10.98 -11.98
CA LYS A 406 13.06 9.60 -11.97
C LYS A 406 11.55 9.56 -11.79
N VAL A 407 11.00 10.34 -10.86
CA VAL A 407 9.57 10.36 -10.58
C VAL A 407 8.78 10.84 -11.79
N ARG A 408 9.22 11.93 -12.44
CA ARG A 408 8.53 12.44 -13.64
C ARG A 408 8.58 11.46 -14.80
N TYR A 409 9.73 10.84 -15.04
CA TYR A 409 9.84 9.78 -16.04
C TYR A 409 8.88 8.62 -15.76
N ILE A 410 8.86 8.11 -14.52
CA ILE A 410 7.97 7.02 -14.11
C ILE A 410 6.50 7.39 -14.35
N GLN A 411 6.08 8.58 -13.92
CA GLN A 411 4.69 9.02 -14.09
C GLN A 411 4.29 9.18 -15.56
N ASP A 412 5.19 9.66 -16.42
CA ASP A 412 4.90 9.93 -17.82
C ASP A 412 4.89 8.65 -18.68
N GLU A 413 5.78 7.69 -18.38
CA GLU A 413 6.01 6.49 -19.19
C GLU A 413 5.29 5.23 -18.66
N PHE A 414 5.12 5.08 -17.34
CA PHE A 414 4.57 3.85 -16.74
C PHE A 414 3.10 3.96 -16.34
N TYR A 415 2.51 5.15 -16.46
CA TYR A 415 1.07 5.36 -16.29
C TYR A 415 0.48 5.91 -17.58
N THR A 416 -0.49 5.20 -18.16
CA THR A 416 -1.15 5.62 -19.39
C THR A 416 -2.67 5.46 -19.30
N ASP A 417 -3.40 6.10 -20.22
CA ASP A 417 -4.86 6.05 -20.26
C ASP A 417 -5.41 4.92 -21.16
N LYS A 418 -4.55 3.93 -21.46
CA LYS A 418 -4.84 2.71 -22.22
C LYS A 418 -5.30 1.58 -21.29
N PRO A 419 -5.91 0.49 -21.83
CA PRO A 419 -6.29 -0.67 -21.02
C PRO A 419 -5.13 -1.30 -20.23
N GLU A 420 -3.93 -1.36 -20.81
CA GLU A 420 -2.67 -1.78 -20.18
C GLU A 420 -1.96 -0.64 -19.42
N GLY A 421 -2.74 0.30 -18.87
CA GLY A 421 -2.27 1.59 -18.40
C GLY A 421 -1.40 1.59 -17.15
N VAL A 422 -1.34 0.47 -16.43
CA VAL A 422 -0.48 0.25 -15.26
C VAL A 422 0.55 -0.83 -15.65
N ILE A 423 1.83 -0.58 -15.35
CA ILE A 423 2.94 -1.38 -15.87
C ILE A 423 3.14 -2.75 -15.17
N GLY A 424 2.40 -3.00 -14.09
CA GLY A 424 2.39 -4.24 -13.31
C GLY A 424 0.97 -4.55 -12.82
N ASN A 425 0.85 -5.43 -11.83
CA ASN A 425 -0.43 -5.64 -11.14
C ASN A 425 -0.87 -4.32 -10.46
N GLU A 426 -2.17 -4.10 -10.31
CA GLU A 426 -2.66 -2.85 -9.68
C GLU A 426 -2.55 -2.89 -8.15
N ASP A 427 -2.54 -4.11 -7.60
CA ASP A 427 -2.32 -4.46 -6.19
C ASP A 427 -3.21 -3.68 -5.22
N CYS A 428 -4.51 -3.78 -5.51
CA CYS A 428 -5.60 -3.28 -4.68
C CYS A 428 -5.50 -1.77 -4.39
N GLY A 429 -5.00 -0.98 -5.34
CA GLY A 429 -4.84 0.46 -5.23
C GLY A 429 -3.40 0.91 -4.99
N GLN A 430 -2.44 0.00 -4.75
CA GLN A 430 -1.08 0.37 -4.38
C GLN A 430 -0.33 1.11 -5.50
N MET A 431 -0.38 0.60 -6.74
CA MET A 431 0.22 1.27 -7.90
C MET A 431 -0.40 2.63 -8.15
N SER A 432 -1.73 2.72 -8.03
CA SER A 432 -2.46 3.96 -8.21
C SER A 432 -2.16 4.97 -7.10
N ALA A 433 -2.04 4.52 -5.85
CA ALA A 433 -1.68 5.36 -4.71
C ALA A 433 -0.27 5.95 -4.84
N TRP A 434 0.69 5.17 -5.38
CA TRP A 434 2.01 5.70 -5.74
C TRP A 434 1.89 6.86 -6.71
N HIS A 435 1.14 6.69 -7.80
CA HIS A 435 0.93 7.77 -8.78
C HIS A 435 0.30 9.01 -8.16
N ILE A 436 -0.75 8.85 -7.35
CA ILE A 436 -1.47 9.95 -6.71
C ILE A 436 -0.54 10.77 -5.81
N MET A 437 0.17 10.12 -4.88
CA MET A 437 1.11 10.79 -3.97
C MET A 437 2.22 11.50 -4.74
N SER A 438 2.84 10.80 -5.69
CA SER A 438 3.88 11.37 -6.55
C SER A 438 3.39 12.57 -7.38
N ALA A 439 2.15 12.54 -7.88
CA ALA A 439 1.56 13.62 -8.68
C ALA A 439 1.26 14.87 -7.84
N LEU A 440 0.93 14.68 -6.56
CA LEU A 440 0.85 15.76 -5.57
C LEU A 440 2.23 16.32 -5.22
N GLY A 441 3.31 15.61 -5.56
CA GLY A 441 4.69 16.08 -5.42
C GLY A 441 5.42 15.54 -4.20
N PHE A 442 4.87 14.57 -3.47
CA PHE A 442 5.53 13.99 -2.30
C PHE A 442 5.18 12.52 -2.05
N TYR A 443 6.03 11.80 -1.33
CA TYR A 443 5.86 10.37 -1.06
C TYR A 443 6.32 9.99 0.36
N GLN A 444 5.59 9.09 1.01
CA GLN A 444 5.97 8.58 2.34
C GLN A 444 6.91 7.38 2.21
N VAL A 445 8.22 7.60 2.37
CA VAL A 445 9.22 6.51 2.33
C VAL A 445 9.11 5.61 3.56
N ASN A 446 9.10 6.21 4.75
CA ASN A 446 9.03 5.49 6.02
C ASN A 446 7.57 5.39 6.48
N PRO A 447 6.97 4.18 6.57
CA PRO A 447 5.58 4.00 6.97
C PRO A 447 5.33 4.22 8.48
N SER A 448 6.25 4.79 9.23
CA SER A 448 6.11 5.00 10.69
C SER A 448 6.77 6.28 11.19
N HIS A 449 6.84 7.32 10.36
CA HIS A 449 7.43 8.61 10.77
C HIS A 449 6.65 9.86 10.31
N GLY A 450 5.68 9.74 9.40
CA GLY A 450 4.90 10.90 8.94
C GLY A 450 5.72 11.93 8.14
N ILE A 451 6.82 11.51 7.52
CA ILE A 451 7.63 12.36 6.62
C ILE A 451 7.25 12.06 5.17
N LEU A 452 6.88 13.11 4.44
CA LEU A 452 6.53 13.09 3.02
C LEU A 452 7.65 13.74 2.21
N VAL A 453 8.48 12.91 1.58
CA VAL A 453 9.67 13.34 0.84
C VAL A 453 9.25 13.95 -0.49
N PHE A 454 9.79 15.11 -0.84
CA PHE A 454 9.47 15.78 -2.10
C PHE A 454 9.99 14.98 -3.31
N GLY A 455 9.14 14.92 -4.33
CA GLY A 455 9.49 14.43 -5.66
C GLY A 455 9.46 15.59 -6.65
N SER A 456 8.51 15.54 -7.59
CA SER A 456 8.24 16.65 -8.51
C SER A 456 6.74 16.63 -8.83
N PRO A 457 5.98 17.70 -8.49
CA PRO A 457 4.54 17.72 -8.72
C PRO A 457 4.21 17.62 -10.23
N GLN A 458 3.13 16.90 -10.55
CA GLN A 458 2.69 16.73 -11.94
C GLN A 458 1.76 17.87 -12.39
N PHE A 459 1.01 18.46 -11.46
CA PHE A 459 0.03 19.50 -11.74
C PHE A 459 0.52 20.88 -11.32
N ASN A 460 -0.03 21.93 -11.93
CA ASN A 460 0.25 23.31 -11.54
C ASN A 460 -0.39 23.67 -10.21
N GLU A 461 -1.54 23.07 -9.92
CA GLU A 461 -2.27 23.26 -8.68
C GLU A 461 -3.05 21.99 -8.35
N ALA A 462 -2.99 21.60 -7.08
CA ALA A 462 -3.78 20.53 -6.51
C ALA A 462 -4.26 20.95 -5.11
N THR A 463 -5.50 20.65 -4.76
CA THR A 463 -6.07 20.93 -3.44
C THR A 463 -6.53 19.63 -2.81
N ILE A 464 -6.04 19.35 -1.60
CA ILE A 464 -6.48 18.22 -0.79
C ILE A 464 -7.53 18.73 0.19
N GLN A 465 -8.70 18.10 0.17
CA GLN A 465 -9.77 18.34 1.14
C GLN A 465 -9.45 17.59 2.43
N LEU A 466 -9.34 18.31 3.54
CA LEU A 466 -8.95 17.76 4.84
C LEU A 466 -10.12 17.77 5.84
N PRO A 467 -10.01 17.02 6.95
CA PRO A 467 -11.00 17.07 8.02
C PRO A 467 -11.27 18.49 8.54
N GLU A 468 -12.45 18.68 9.12
CA GLU A 468 -12.90 19.96 9.68
C GLU A 468 -13.02 21.10 8.64
N GLY A 469 -13.15 20.76 7.36
CA GLY A 469 -13.31 21.74 6.27
C GLY A 469 -12.03 22.50 5.94
N LYS A 470 -10.87 22.00 6.36
CA LYS A 470 -9.56 22.55 6.01
C LYS A 470 -9.19 22.11 4.58
N THR A 471 -8.29 22.85 3.97
CA THR A 471 -7.67 22.49 2.70
C THR A 471 -6.17 22.57 2.80
N PHE A 472 -5.47 21.73 2.04
CA PHE A 472 -4.05 21.89 1.80
C PHE A 472 -3.81 22.04 0.30
N GLU A 473 -3.33 23.21 -0.09
CA GLU A 473 -3.09 23.59 -1.47
C GLU A 473 -1.62 23.38 -1.83
N ILE A 474 -1.39 22.79 -2.99
CA ILE A 474 -0.06 22.59 -3.56
C ILE A 474 -0.04 23.35 -4.88
N VAL A 475 0.84 24.34 -4.99
CA VAL A 475 0.98 25.19 -6.18
C VAL A 475 2.39 25.02 -6.74
N ALA A 476 2.51 24.74 -8.03
CA ALA A 476 3.79 24.60 -8.72
C ALA A 476 3.88 25.64 -9.83
N HIS A 477 4.54 26.75 -9.53
CA HIS A 477 4.78 27.81 -10.52
C HIS A 477 5.80 27.35 -11.54
N ASN A 478 5.55 27.71 -12.81
CA ASN A 478 6.38 27.35 -13.96
C ASN A 478 6.51 25.83 -14.20
N ASN A 479 5.64 24.98 -13.62
CA ASN A 479 5.68 23.54 -13.86
C ASN A 479 5.38 23.21 -15.33
N SER A 480 6.17 22.30 -15.91
CA SER A 480 6.00 21.87 -17.30
C SER A 480 6.66 20.50 -17.51
N HIS A 481 6.62 20.01 -18.75
CA HIS A 481 7.38 18.84 -19.16
C HIS A 481 8.89 19.01 -18.92
N ASP A 482 9.42 20.21 -19.17
CA ASP A 482 10.85 20.49 -19.03
C ASP A 482 11.22 21.03 -17.64
N ASN A 483 10.31 21.77 -17.00
CA ASN A 483 10.52 22.40 -15.70
C ASN A 483 10.14 21.44 -14.57
N ILE A 484 10.98 20.44 -14.33
CA ILE A 484 10.72 19.39 -13.34
C ILE A 484 11.39 19.61 -12.00
N TYR A 485 12.38 20.51 -11.91
CA TYR A 485 13.23 20.65 -10.73
C TYR A 485 12.72 21.76 -9.81
N ILE A 486 12.57 21.45 -8.52
CA ILE A 486 12.26 22.43 -7.48
C ILE A 486 13.45 23.39 -7.34
N GLN A 487 13.20 24.69 -7.54
CA GLN A 487 14.17 25.77 -7.36
C GLN A 487 14.07 26.38 -5.97
N SER A 488 12.84 26.54 -5.47
CA SER A 488 12.56 26.97 -4.10
C SER A 488 11.16 26.52 -3.70
N ALA A 489 10.87 26.58 -2.40
CA ALA A 489 9.54 26.33 -1.87
C ALA A 489 9.18 27.37 -0.80
N THR A 490 7.89 27.60 -0.63
CA THR A 490 7.34 28.31 0.52
C THR A 490 6.22 27.49 1.15
N LEU A 491 6.15 27.50 2.47
CA LEU A 491 5.05 26.91 3.24
C LEU A 491 4.34 28.05 3.95
N ASN A 492 3.06 28.26 3.63
CA ASN A 492 2.24 29.35 4.15
C ASN A 492 2.91 30.73 3.95
N GLY A 493 3.51 30.92 2.76
CA GLY A 493 4.21 32.15 2.38
C GLY A 493 5.57 32.37 3.03
N GLN A 494 6.05 31.44 3.87
CA GLN A 494 7.38 31.51 4.48
C GLN A 494 8.38 30.65 3.70
N PRO A 495 9.64 31.10 3.53
CA PRO A 495 10.68 30.30 2.88
C PRO A 495 10.80 28.90 3.51
N TYR A 496 10.85 27.88 2.66
CA TYR A 496 10.92 26.49 3.07
C TYR A 496 12.05 25.79 2.32
N THR A 497 13.05 25.31 3.07
CA THR A 497 14.32 24.80 2.51
C THR A 497 14.42 23.27 2.51
N LYS A 498 13.53 22.61 3.25
CA LYS A 498 13.53 21.15 3.41
C LYS A 498 13.08 20.44 2.14
N SER A 499 13.68 19.28 1.84
CA SER A 499 13.26 18.40 0.74
C SER A 499 12.13 17.44 1.12
N TYR A 500 11.35 17.78 2.13
CA TYR A 500 10.24 16.98 2.66
C TYR A 500 9.25 17.89 3.38
N ILE A 501 8.02 17.43 3.57
CA ILE A 501 7.02 18.03 4.45
C ILE A 501 6.55 17.00 5.47
N THR A 502 6.06 17.45 6.63
CA THR A 502 5.51 16.54 7.65
C THR A 502 4.02 16.29 7.43
N TYR A 503 3.53 15.15 7.89
CA TYR A 503 2.10 14.84 7.94
C TYR A 503 1.34 15.94 8.69
N GLU A 504 1.88 16.44 9.80
CA GLU A 504 1.26 17.50 10.58
C GLU A 504 1.18 18.82 9.81
N ASP A 505 2.17 19.15 8.98
CA ASP A 505 2.14 20.37 8.15
C ASP A 505 1.05 20.27 7.09
N VAL A 506 0.84 19.09 6.48
CA VAL A 506 -0.26 18.85 5.55
C VAL A 506 -1.60 18.93 6.29
N MET A 507 -1.78 18.19 7.38
CA MET A 507 -3.07 18.07 8.08
C MET A 507 -3.51 19.36 8.80
N LYS A 508 -2.61 20.29 9.08
CA LYS A 508 -2.96 21.65 9.55
C LYS A 508 -3.68 22.47 8.47
N GLY A 509 -3.56 22.07 7.20
CA GLY A 509 -3.99 22.86 6.06
C GLY A 509 -3.07 24.04 5.78
N GLY A 510 -3.37 24.76 4.70
CA GLY A 510 -2.56 25.88 4.23
C GLY A 510 -2.08 25.67 2.80
N ASN A 511 -0.92 26.24 2.47
CA ASN A 511 -0.42 26.28 1.10
C ASN A 511 1.08 25.96 1.03
N LEU A 512 1.45 25.05 0.15
CA LEU A 512 2.83 24.74 -0.25
C LEU A 512 3.02 25.18 -1.70
N THR A 513 3.85 26.21 -1.91
CA THR A 513 4.15 26.72 -3.25
C THR A 513 5.59 26.37 -3.64
N PHE A 514 5.76 25.77 -4.81
CA PHE A 514 7.04 25.47 -5.44
C PHE A 514 7.30 26.42 -6.61
N GLU A 515 8.55 26.87 -6.75
CA GLU A 515 9.06 27.45 -7.99
C GLU A 515 9.81 26.38 -8.77
N MET A 516 9.34 26.04 -9.97
CA MET A 516 9.92 25.00 -10.82
C MET A 516 10.87 25.57 -11.87
N GLY A 517 11.85 24.78 -12.29
CA GLY A 517 12.82 25.16 -13.33
C GLY A 517 13.35 23.97 -14.13
N SER A 518 13.94 24.25 -15.28
CA SER A 518 14.46 23.24 -16.23
C SER A 518 15.86 22.75 -15.91
N THR A 519 16.54 23.38 -14.95
CA THR A 519 17.89 23.00 -14.51
C THR A 519 17.87 22.63 -13.02
N PRO A 520 18.62 21.59 -12.61
CA PRO A 520 18.69 21.22 -11.20
C PRO A 520 19.16 22.37 -10.29
N ASN A 521 18.39 22.69 -9.24
CA ASN A 521 18.94 23.41 -8.10
C ASN A 521 19.57 22.40 -7.13
N LYS A 522 20.90 22.35 -7.12
CA LYS A 522 21.67 21.42 -6.28
C LYS A 522 21.75 21.83 -4.82
N GLU A 523 21.36 23.05 -4.49
CA GLU A 523 21.43 23.58 -3.12
C GLU A 523 20.12 23.36 -2.35
N PHE A 524 18.97 23.32 -3.04
CA PHE A 524 17.66 23.12 -2.40
C PHE A 524 17.59 21.75 -1.71
N GLY A 525 17.29 21.73 -0.41
CA GLY A 525 17.16 20.50 0.36
C GLY A 525 18.45 19.72 0.60
N ALA A 526 19.61 20.24 0.17
CA ALA A 526 20.87 19.49 0.20
C ALA A 526 21.55 19.51 1.58
N ALA A 527 21.31 20.57 2.37
CA ALA A 527 21.92 20.71 3.69
C ALA A 527 21.43 19.62 4.65
N PRO A 528 22.28 19.01 5.50
CA PRO A 528 21.87 17.92 6.40
C PRO A 528 20.67 18.22 7.32
N ALA A 529 20.40 19.49 7.63
CA ALA A 529 19.24 19.90 8.43
C ALA A 529 17.92 19.93 7.64
N ASP A 530 18.02 20.02 6.31
CA ASP A 530 16.91 20.12 5.36
C ASP A 530 16.51 18.77 4.76
N ARG A 531 17.28 17.72 5.03
CA ARG A 531 17.02 16.36 4.58
C ARG A 531 16.00 15.66 5.47
N PRO A 532 15.20 14.73 4.91
CA PRO A 532 14.34 13.87 5.71
C PRO A 532 15.18 13.03 6.68
N LYS A 533 14.58 12.71 7.84
CA LYS A 533 15.16 11.83 8.84
C LYS A 533 14.19 10.73 9.21
N SER A 534 14.70 9.65 9.79
CA SER A 534 13.91 8.54 10.34
C SER A 534 13.56 8.73 11.83
N LEU A 535 14.24 9.65 12.53
CA LEU A 535 14.07 9.98 13.96
C LEU A 535 14.24 11.47 14.26
#